data_AF-A0A1M5IZA9-F1
#
_entry.id   AF-A0A1M5IZA9-F1
#
_cell.length_a   1.000
_cell.length_b   1.000
_cell.length_c   1.000
_cell.angle_alpha   90.00
_cell.angle_beta   90.00
_cell.angle_gamma   90.00
#
_symmetry.space_group_name_H-M   'P 1'
#
loop_
_entity.id
_entity.type
_entity.pdbx_description
1 polymer ?
#
loop_
_entity_poly.entity_id
_entity_poly.type
_entity_poly.pdbx_seq_one_letter_code
_entity_poly.pdbx_strand_id
1 'polypeptide(L)'
;MKRAVECLILGVTLLAGCSDSGSETAGATSETTNGIAVAVYDVNRDPIPQARVTLYSKADFAVVNSAVANDSGLAHFDSLAEECSSGNCFVEGIAGADSALMNWSEFKPAISETEIATQIELAPSASLTLRTGATTDEEVFEFLRLESTPYMASRSGSDYVFAHVPAGMFTVVAGDSAVATFSLEAGAEADTLVNVPGKTLEFVFEDFDDGDSLNNLAKTYKNYGWYYIASGTATWIKPDSVGGFGGAIVDGARGKHLSLQFDLGDSGYVLLGTHLGLDTGYYDLSALTAIRMKVRGDCDFSFALEHYKDLGDNNFQKSLWHATADTAWKEFVFRPGREKLNASVYQVEWKNIAHEIGFVSIFASSGSFLEIDEIVFEGIDSVEVPAP
;
A
#
# COMPACT_ATOMS: atom_id res chain seq x y z
N MET A 1 -18.10 -64.83 -36.56
CA MET A 1 -17.14 -65.90 -36.90
C MET A 1 -15.96 -65.22 -37.58
N LYS A 2 -14.79 -65.10 -36.94
CA LYS A 2 -13.60 -65.96 -37.14
C LYS A 2 -13.22 -66.00 -38.64
N ARG A 3 -12.08 -65.53 -39.16
CA ARG A 3 -10.68 -65.31 -38.72
C ARG A 3 -10.04 -64.37 -39.79
N ALA A 4 -9.23 -63.34 -39.48
CA ALA A 4 -7.78 -63.37 -39.24
C ALA A 4 -6.97 -64.32 -40.13
N VAL A 5 -6.30 -63.80 -41.18
CA VAL A 5 -4.99 -64.29 -41.67
C VAL A 5 -4.26 -63.11 -42.34
N GLU A 6 -3.19 -62.64 -41.70
CA GLU A 6 -2.08 -61.92 -42.31
C GLU A 6 -1.24 -62.91 -43.14
N CYS A 7 -0.75 -62.50 -44.31
CA CYS A 7 0.54 -62.99 -44.80
C CYS A 7 1.16 -62.03 -45.83
N LEU A 8 2.34 -61.54 -45.44
CA LEU A 8 3.41 -60.87 -46.19
C LEU A 8 3.64 -61.43 -47.61
N ILE A 9 3.78 -60.57 -48.64
CA ILE A 9 4.75 -60.77 -49.74
C ILE A 9 5.29 -59.41 -50.22
N LEU A 10 6.61 -59.29 -50.08
CA LEU A 10 7.52 -58.29 -50.62
C LEU A 10 7.62 -58.44 -52.15
N GLY A 11 7.48 -57.36 -52.92
CA GLY A 11 7.57 -57.39 -54.38
C GLY A 11 8.09 -56.08 -54.95
N VAL A 12 9.41 -56.04 -55.15
CA VAL A 12 10.17 -54.97 -55.80
C VAL A 12 9.77 -54.85 -57.28
N THR A 13 9.42 -53.64 -57.72
CA THR A 13 9.49 -53.23 -59.13
C THR A 13 10.15 -51.87 -59.24
N LEU A 14 11.43 -51.90 -59.62
CA LEU A 14 12.18 -50.81 -60.25
C LEU A 14 11.91 -50.83 -61.77
N LEU A 15 11.87 -49.64 -62.37
CA LEU A 15 12.20 -49.22 -63.75
C LEU A 15 11.35 -47.96 -64.06
N ALA A 16 11.78 -46.85 -64.65
CA ALA A 16 13.04 -46.20 -64.98
C ALA A 16 12.69 -44.87 -65.70
N GLY A 17 13.56 -43.85 -65.64
CA GLY A 17 13.57 -42.67 -66.54
C GLY A 17 13.10 -41.37 -65.87
N CYS A 18 13.81 -40.25 -65.88
CA CYS A 18 14.98 -39.82 -66.63
C CYS A 18 15.90 -38.98 -65.73
N SER A 19 17.20 -39.07 -66.00
CA SER A 19 18.21 -38.11 -65.57
C SER A 19 17.95 -36.76 -66.21
N ASP A 20 17.96 -35.69 -65.42
CA ASP A 20 18.60 -34.45 -65.85
C ASP A 20 19.35 -33.84 -64.68
N SER A 21 20.66 -33.76 -64.88
CA SER A 21 21.62 -33.05 -64.06
C SER A 21 21.46 -31.55 -64.28
N GLY A 22 20.86 -30.87 -63.30
CA GLY A 22 20.82 -29.41 -63.24
C GLY A 22 21.08 -28.97 -61.81
N SER A 23 22.32 -28.56 -61.53
CA SER A 23 22.63 -27.76 -60.36
C SER A 23 21.95 -26.40 -60.53
N GLU A 24 20.96 -26.07 -59.72
CA GLU A 24 20.64 -24.68 -59.42
C GLU A 24 19.76 -24.59 -58.17
N THR A 25 20.35 -23.96 -57.16
CA THR A 25 19.69 -23.31 -56.01
C THR A 25 18.83 -24.21 -55.11
N ALA A 26 19.48 -24.75 -54.08
CA ALA A 26 18.84 -24.83 -52.78
C ALA A 26 18.28 -23.43 -52.47
N GLY A 27 16.95 -23.31 -52.50
CA GLY A 27 16.28 -22.16 -51.94
C GLY A 27 16.62 -22.13 -50.46
N ALA A 28 17.59 -21.30 -50.10
CA ALA A 28 17.73 -20.83 -48.74
C ALA A 28 16.39 -20.17 -48.41
N THR A 29 15.57 -20.83 -47.60
CA THR A 29 14.56 -20.12 -46.82
C THR A 29 15.35 -19.23 -45.88
N SER A 30 15.65 -18.02 -46.32
CA SER A 30 16.12 -16.94 -45.45
C SER A 30 14.92 -16.49 -44.61
N GLU A 31 14.49 -17.34 -43.68
CA GLU A 31 13.80 -16.85 -42.50
C GLU A 31 14.87 -16.55 -41.46
N THR A 32 15.58 -15.44 -41.65
CA THR A 32 16.07 -14.69 -40.50
C THR A 32 14.93 -13.80 -40.05
N THR A 33 13.89 -14.40 -39.48
CA THR A 33 12.96 -13.65 -38.62
C THR A 33 13.70 -13.42 -37.30
N ASN A 34 14.75 -12.60 -37.35
CA ASN A 34 15.47 -12.14 -36.17
C ASN A 34 14.58 -11.08 -35.49
N GLY A 35 13.42 -11.54 -35.00
CA GLY A 35 12.51 -10.73 -34.21
C GLY A 35 13.24 -10.28 -32.96
N ILE A 36 13.09 -8.99 -32.63
CA ILE A 36 13.65 -8.44 -31.41
C ILE A 36 13.01 -9.15 -30.22
N ALA A 37 13.83 -9.66 -29.31
CA ALA A 37 13.39 -10.41 -28.15
C ALA A 37 13.66 -9.62 -26.88
N VAL A 38 12.70 -9.65 -25.95
CA VAL A 38 12.90 -9.27 -24.55
C VAL A 38 12.96 -10.55 -23.75
N ALA A 39 14.00 -10.69 -22.93
CA ALA A 39 14.12 -11.82 -22.03
C ALA A 39 13.60 -11.46 -20.64
N VAL A 40 12.80 -12.35 -20.08
CA VAL A 40 12.06 -12.15 -18.82
C VAL A 40 12.46 -13.23 -17.84
N TYR A 41 12.94 -12.81 -16.67
CA TYR A 41 13.42 -13.70 -15.63
C TYR A 41 12.87 -13.29 -14.26
N ASP A 42 12.88 -14.22 -13.32
CA ASP A 42 12.68 -13.92 -11.91
C ASP A 42 13.97 -13.45 -11.23
N VAL A 43 13.88 -13.15 -9.93
CA VAL A 43 15.02 -12.74 -9.09
C VAL A 43 16.14 -13.78 -8.98
N ASN A 44 15.86 -15.05 -9.28
CA ASN A 44 16.84 -16.14 -9.29
C ASN A 44 17.46 -16.36 -10.68
N ARG A 45 17.06 -15.56 -11.68
CA ARG A 45 17.42 -15.70 -13.10
C ARG A 45 16.81 -16.93 -13.78
N ASP A 46 15.75 -17.48 -13.22
CA ASP A 46 14.95 -18.49 -13.89
C ASP A 46 14.02 -17.82 -14.91
N PRO A 47 13.86 -18.37 -16.12
CA PRO A 47 12.96 -17.80 -17.12
C PRO A 47 11.52 -17.83 -16.62
N ILE A 48 10.72 -16.81 -16.97
CA ILE A 48 9.29 -16.75 -16.66
C ILE A 48 8.48 -16.95 -17.95
N PRO A 49 8.00 -18.17 -18.23
CA PRO A 49 7.07 -18.42 -19.33
C PRO A 49 5.76 -17.67 -19.13
N GLN A 50 5.07 -17.36 -20.23
CA GLN A 50 3.77 -16.68 -20.25
C GLN A 50 3.76 -15.27 -19.65
N ALA A 51 4.92 -14.70 -19.31
CA ALA A 51 5.00 -13.29 -18.96
C ALA A 51 4.55 -12.43 -20.15
N ARG A 52 3.65 -11.49 -19.88
CA ARG A 52 3.24 -10.49 -20.87
C ARG A 52 4.31 -9.39 -20.89
N VAL A 53 4.82 -9.08 -22.07
CA VAL A 53 5.75 -7.98 -22.30
C VAL A 53 5.10 -6.97 -23.22
N THR A 54 5.04 -5.72 -22.79
CA THR A 54 4.41 -4.62 -23.54
C THR A 54 5.42 -3.50 -23.76
N LEU A 55 5.50 -3.00 -24.99
CA LEU A 55 6.28 -1.81 -25.34
C LEU A 55 5.37 -0.59 -25.35
N TYR A 56 5.84 0.49 -24.75
CA TYR A 56 5.12 1.76 -24.65
C TYR A 56 5.94 2.90 -25.25
N SER A 57 5.30 3.81 -25.98
CA SER A 57 5.93 5.03 -26.50
C SER A 57 6.38 5.93 -25.33
N LYS A 58 7.54 6.58 -25.44
CA LYS A 58 7.97 7.58 -24.45
C LYS A 58 7.20 8.90 -24.59
N ALA A 59 6.61 9.16 -25.75
CA ALA A 59 5.95 10.44 -26.03
C ALA A 59 4.59 10.57 -25.32
N ASP A 60 3.81 9.49 -25.29
CA ASP A 60 2.42 9.50 -24.82
C ASP A 60 2.03 8.27 -23.98
N PHE A 61 2.96 7.33 -23.77
CA PHE A 61 2.71 6.06 -23.09
C PHE A 61 1.60 5.23 -23.77
N ALA A 62 1.40 5.40 -25.08
CA ALA A 62 0.55 4.51 -25.85
C ALA A 62 1.23 3.15 -26.03
N VAL A 63 0.44 2.08 -26.02
CA VAL A 63 0.92 0.73 -26.34
C VAL A 63 1.36 0.68 -27.79
N VAL A 64 2.62 0.33 -28.02
CA VAL A 64 3.21 0.19 -29.35
C VAL A 64 3.12 -1.25 -29.84
N ASN A 65 3.49 -2.21 -28.98
CA ASN A 65 3.44 -3.63 -29.29
C ASN A 65 3.36 -4.47 -28.01
N SER A 66 2.94 -5.73 -28.12
CA SER A 66 2.90 -6.67 -27.00
C SER A 66 3.25 -8.08 -27.47
N ALA A 67 3.94 -8.82 -26.60
CA ALA A 67 4.32 -10.20 -26.83
C ALA A 67 4.17 -11.01 -25.53
N VAL A 68 4.15 -12.33 -25.67
CA VAL A 68 4.11 -13.27 -24.55
C VAL A 68 5.37 -14.11 -24.55
N ALA A 69 6.00 -14.24 -23.40
CA ALA A 69 7.22 -15.02 -23.24
C ALA A 69 6.97 -16.52 -23.45
N ASN A 70 7.85 -17.18 -24.20
CA ASN A 70 7.84 -18.64 -24.38
C ASN A 70 8.44 -19.38 -23.17
N ASP A 71 8.58 -20.70 -23.26
CA ASP A 71 9.12 -21.55 -22.17
C ASP A 71 10.55 -21.19 -21.75
N SER A 72 11.29 -20.48 -22.60
CA SER A 72 12.65 -19.98 -22.31
C SER A 72 12.64 -18.55 -21.75
N GLY A 73 11.47 -17.96 -21.46
CA GLY A 73 11.34 -16.59 -20.98
C GLY A 73 11.56 -15.52 -22.06
N LEU A 74 11.52 -15.89 -23.35
CA LEU A 74 11.75 -14.96 -24.45
C LEU A 74 10.42 -14.50 -25.05
N ALA A 75 10.16 -13.20 -25.01
CA ALA A 75 9.04 -12.56 -25.69
C ALA A 75 9.54 -11.94 -27.01
N HIS A 76 9.12 -12.52 -28.13
CA HIS A 76 9.50 -12.08 -29.48
C HIS A 76 8.47 -11.13 -30.06
N PHE A 77 8.93 -10.04 -30.68
CA PHE A 77 8.11 -9.11 -31.43
C PHE A 77 8.32 -9.32 -32.92
N ASP A 78 7.23 -9.45 -33.69
CA ASP A 78 7.26 -9.66 -35.14
C ASP A 78 7.95 -8.51 -35.88
N SER A 79 7.79 -7.29 -35.36
CA SER A 79 8.49 -6.09 -35.81
C SER A 79 8.52 -5.07 -34.68
N LEU A 80 9.51 -4.19 -34.73
CA LEU A 80 9.63 -3.08 -33.80
C LEU A 80 9.21 -1.80 -34.51
N ALA A 81 8.36 -0.99 -33.88
CA ALA A 81 8.04 0.32 -34.42
C ALA A 81 9.32 1.17 -34.53
N GLU A 82 9.36 2.07 -35.51
CA GLU A 82 10.50 2.98 -35.74
C GLU A 82 10.87 3.76 -34.47
N GLU A 83 9.86 4.19 -33.70
CA GLU A 83 10.05 4.88 -32.43
C GLU A 83 10.86 4.04 -31.42
N CYS A 84 10.48 2.78 -31.18
CA CYS A 84 11.22 1.92 -30.27
C CYS A 84 12.61 1.57 -30.81
N SER A 85 12.81 1.57 -32.13
CA SER A 85 14.10 1.27 -32.76
C SER A 85 15.13 2.37 -32.45
N SER A 86 14.64 3.59 -32.20
CA SER A 86 15.44 4.73 -31.77
C SER A 86 15.65 4.82 -30.24
N GLY A 87 15.18 3.83 -29.46
CA GLY A 87 15.27 3.84 -28.00
C GLY A 87 14.22 4.73 -27.31
N ASN A 88 13.21 5.19 -28.06
CA ASN A 88 12.13 6.04 -27.55
C ASN A 88 10.94 5.24 -27.02
N CYS A 89 11.19 4.08 -26.42
CA CYS A 89 10.15 3.28 -25.76
C CYS A 89 10.52 2.89 -24.33
N PHE A 90 9.50 2.59 -23.54
CA PHE A 90 9.57 1.82 -22.31
C PHE A 90 9.15 0.36 -22.56
N VAL A 91 9.55 -0.53 -21.66
CA VAL A 91 9.11 -1.91 -21.62
C VAL A 91 8.50 -2.22 -20.25
N GLU A 92 7.33 -2.84 -20.27
CA GLU A 92 6.67 -3.41 -19.11
C GLU A 92 6.70 -4.92 -19.21
N GLY A 93 7.04 -5.59 -18.10
CA GLY A 93 6.84 -7.03 -17.94
C GLY A 93 5.87 -7.31 -16.82
N ILE A 94 4.91 -8.21 -17.05
CA ILE A 94 3.92 -8.63 -16.05
C ILE A 94 3.77 -10.15 -16.06
N ALA A 95 3.75 -10.76 -14.87
CA ALA A 95 3.44 -12.16 -14.68
C ALA A 95 2.70 -12.41 -13.36
N GLY A 96 2.20 -13.65 -13.19
CA GLY A 96 1.49 -14.08 -11.98
C GLY A 96 0.01 -13.72 -11.97
N ALA A 97 -0.71 -14.26 -10.99
CA ALA A 97 -2.10 -13.89 -10.73
C ALA A 97 -2.18 -12.39 -10.39
N ASP A 98 -3.18 -11.70 -10.95
CA ASP A 98 -3.45 -10.27 -10.70
C ASP A 98 -2.22 -9.35 -10.84
N SER A 99 -1.28 -9.67 -11.75
CA SER A 99 -0.04 -8.88 -11.95
C SER A 99 0.90 -8.86 -10.73
N ALA A 100 0.93 -9.94 -9.95
CA ALA A 100 1.77 -10.05 -8.75
C ALA A 100 3.28 -9.87 -8.99
N LEU A 101 3.77 -10.05 -10.22
CA LEU A 101 5.17 -9.80 -10.60
C LEU A 101 5.23 -8.76 -11.72
N MET A 102 6.03 -7.70 -11.54
CA MET A 102 6.11 -6.59 -12.48
C MET A 102 7.53 -6.05 -12.66
N ASN A 103 7.76 -5.40 -13.80
CA ASN A 103 8.91 -4.53 -14.07
C ASN A 103 8.51 -3.41 -15.01
N TRP A 104 9.04 -2.21 -14.79
CA TRP A 104 8.96 -1.08 -15.72
C TRP A 104 10.37 -0.50 -15.92
N SER A 105 10.82 -0.43 -17.17
CA SER A 105 12.16 0.09 -17.48
C SER A 105 12.23 0.68 -18.89
N GLU A 106 13.31 1.41 -19.16
CA GLU A 106 13.58 1.88 -20.52
C GLU A 106 13.86 0.71 -21.46
N PHE A 107 13.20 0.70 -22.62
CA PHE A 107 13.50 -0.27 -23.66
C PHE A 107 14.81 0.11 -24.35
N LYS A 108 15.75 -0.84 -24.38
CA LYS A 108 17.01 -0.70 -25.11
C LYS A 108 16.94 -1.59 -26.34
N PRO A 109 16.97 -1.05 -27.56
CA PRO A 109 17.00 -1.89 -28.76
C PRO A 109 18.33 -2.65 -28.84
N ALA A 110 18.30 -3.85 -29.40
CA ALA A 110 19.51 -4.62 -29.66
C ALA A 110 20.43 -3.85 -30.62
N ILE A 111 21.71 -3.75 -30.28
CA ILE A 111 22.72 -3.12 -31.14
C ILE A 111 23.28 -4.08 -32.20
N SER A 112 22.94 -5.37 -32.13
CA SER A 112 23.30 -6.40 -33.11
C SER A 112 22.26 -7.51 -33.17
N GLU A 113 22.20 -8.26 -34.28
CA GLU A 113 21.24 -9.36 -34.50
C GLU A 113 21.41 -10.54 -33.53
N THR A 114 22.54 -10.63 -32.84
CA THR A 114 22.85 -11.71 -31.89
C THR A 114 22.60 -11.34 -30.43
N GLU A 115 22.17 -10.10 -30.16
CA GLU A 115 22.00 -9.59 -28.80
C GLU A 115 20.52 -9.49 -28.44
N ILE A 116 20.17 -9.95 -27.24
CA ILE A 116 18.84 -9.73 -26.68
C ILE A 116 18.73 -8.23 -26.38
N ALA A 117 17.72 -7.58 -26.94
CA ALA A 117 17.56 -6.13 -26.86
C ALA A 117 17.49 -5.64 -25.41
N THR A 118 16.60 -6.25 -24.62
CA THR A 118 16.44 -5.90 -23.20
C THR A 118 16.19 -7.16 -22.39
N GLN A 119 16.77 -7.21 -21.19
CA GLN A 119 16.48 -8.22 -20.18
C GLN A 119 15.76 -7.53 -19.03
N ILE A 120 14.62 -8.06 -18.60
CA ILE A 120 13.86 -7.54 -17.48
C ILE A 120 13.72 -8.62 -16.40
N GLU A 121 13.92 -8.20 -15.16
CA GLU A 121 13.76 -9.04 -13.97
C GLU A 121 12.43 -8.64 -13.31
N LEU A 122 11.49 -9.59 -13.21
CA LEU A 122 10.21 -9.35 -12.57
C LEU A 122 10.34 -9.55 -11.07
N ALA A 123 9.91 -8.54 -10.30
CA ALA A 123 9.88 -8.58 -8.86
C ALA A 123 8.43 -8.47 -8.36
N PRO A 124 8.13 -8.86 -7.11
CA PRO A 124 6.82 -8.64 -6.51
C PRO A 124 6.31 -7.20 -6.71
N SER A 125 5.11 -7.05 -7.26
CA SER A 125 4.47 -5.75 -7.42
C SER A 125 4.25 -5.12 -6.05
N ALA A 126 4.50 -3.82 -5.94
CA ALA A 126 4.14 -3.03 -4.78
C ALA A 126 2.71 -2.48 -4.91
N SER A 127 2.16 -2.05 -3.79
CA SER A 127 0.94 -1.24 -3.74
C SER A 127 1.22 0.11 -3.09
N LEU A 128 0.53 1.14 -3.56
CA LEU A 128 0.64 2.50 -3.04
C LEU A 128 -0.75 3.09 -2.85
N THR A 129 -1.04 3.51 -1.63
CA THR A 129 -2.20 4.34 -1.31
C THR A 129 -1.74 5.77 -1.04
N LEU A 130 -2.27 6.71 -1.80
CA LEU A 130 -2.07 8.14 -1.59
C LEU A 130 -3.35 8.72 -0.99
N ARG A 131 -3.25 9.27 0.21
CA ARG A 131 -4.33 10.01 0.87
C ARG A 131 -4.15 11.50 0.64
N THR A 132 -5.22 12.27 0.68
CA THR A 132 -5.14 13.74 0.59
C THR A 132 -5.51 14.45 1.88
N GLY A 133 -6.18 13.77 2.81
CA GLY A 133 -6.75 14.40 4.01
C GLY A 133 -7.78 15.49 3.70
N ALA A 134 -8.30 15.54 2.46
CA ALA A 134 -9.30 16.50 2.03
C ALA A 134 -10.71 15.92 2.17
N THR A 135 -11.66 16.75 2.59
CA THR A 135 -13.05 16.34 2.90
C THR A 135 -14.04 16.60 1.78
N THR A 136 -13.71 17.47 0.82
CA THR A 136 -14.58 17.85 -0.28
C THR A 136 -14.02 17.41 -1.63
N ASP A 137 -14.93 17.11 -2.55
CA ASP A 137 -14.58 16.56 -3.86
C ASP A 137 -14.23 17.61 -4.90
N GLU A 138 -14.72 18.84 -4.73
CA GLU A 138 -14.77 19.84 -5.80
C GLU A 138 -13.41 20.44 -6.21
N GLU A 139 -12.33 20.20 -5.44
CA GLU A 139 -11.03 20.85 -5.67
C GLU A 139 -9.82 19.92 -5.49
N VAL A 140 -10.05 18.61 -5.52
CA VAL A 140 -8.99 17.60 -5.46
C VAL A 140 -9.01 16.85 -6.79
N PHE A 141 -7.82 16.47 -7.28
CA PHE A 141 -7.66 15.91 -8.62
C PHE A 141 -8.49 14.63 -8.81
N GLU A 142 -9.14 14.47 -9.96
CA GLU A 142 -9.91 13.25 -10.23
C GLU A 142 -8.99 12.01 -10.35
N PHE A 143 -7.79 12.23 -10.89
CA PHE A 143 -6.78 11.20 -11.11
C PHE A 143 -5.39 11.67 -10.70
N LEU A 144 -4.57 10.73 -10.25
CA LEU A 144 -3.12 10.88 -10.09
C LEU A 144 -2.41 9.90 -11.02
N ARG A 145 -1.25 10.30 -11.53
CA ARG A 145 -0.41 9.45 -12.40
C ARG A 145 0.98 9.33 -11.83
N LEU A 146 1.63 8.19 -12.05
CA LEU A 146 3.08 8.07 -11.84
C LEU A 146 3.80 8.58 -13.09
N GLU A 147 4.60 9.63 -12.93
CA GLU A 147 5.35 10.28 -14.01
C GLU A 147 6.17 9.27 -14.81
N SER A 148 6.22 9.45 -16.13
CA SER A 148 6.94 8.56 -17.04
C SER A 148 6.44 7.12 -17.07
N THR A 149 5.17 6.88 -16.70
CA THR A 149 4.53 5.57 -16.74
C THR A 149 3.06 5.68 -17.20
N PRO A 150 2.43 4.56 -17.61
CA PRO A 150 0.99 4.50 -17.84
C PRO A 150 0.16 4.34 -16.55
N TYR A 151 0.77 4.25 -15.36
CA TYR A 151 0.06 3.96 -14.12
C TYR A 151 -0.73 5.19 -13.64
N MET A 152 -2.03 5.02 -13.52
CA MET A 152 -2.97 6.05 -13.08
C MET A 152 -3.93 5.47 -12.05
N ALA A 153 -4.22 6.23 -11.01
CA ALA A 153 -5.21 5.90 -10.00
C ALA A 153 -6.31 6.95 -10.03
N SER A 154 -7.57 6.50 -10.10
CA SER A 154 -8.74 7.33 -9.88
C SER A 154 -8.98 7.51 -8.39
N ARG A 155 -9.49 8.67 -8.02
CA ARG A 155 -9.89 8.92 -6.63
C ARG A 155 -11.05 8.01 -6.22
N SER A 156 -10.98 7.46 -5.01
CA SER A 156 -12.03 6.70 -4.35
C SER A 156 -12.18 7.20 -2.92
N GLY A 157 -13.16 8.07 -2.67
CA GLY A 157 -13.28 8.78 -1.38
C GLY A 157 -12.11 9.76 -1.21
N SER A 158 -11.32 9.62 -0.15
CA SER A 158 -10.10 10.43 0.11
C SER A 158 -8.81 9.85 -0.48
N ASP A 159 -8.88 8.68 -1.12
CA ASP A 159 -7.71 7.85 -1.43
C ASP A 159 -7.52 7.68 -2.95
N TYR A 160 -6.27 7.56 -3.39
CA TYR A 160 -5.88 7.03 -4.70
C TYR A 160 -5.10 5.74 -4.48
N VAL A 161 -5.56 4.65 -5.09
CA VAL A 161 -4.99 3.32 -4.88
C VAL A 161 -4.34 2.83 -6.17
N PHE A 162 -3.02 2.73 -6.15
CA PHE A 162 -2.23 2.00 -7.13
C PHE A 162 -2.05 0.57 -6.62
N ALA A 163 -2.96 -0.32 -7.00
CA ALA A 163 -2.98 -1.69 -6.49
C ALA A 163 -1.76 -2.51 -6.90
N HIS A 164 -1.26 -2.28 -8.13
CA HIS A 164 -0.11 -2.99 -8.69
C HIS A 164 0.79 -2.01 -9.43
N VAL A 165 1.97 -1.77 -8.88
CA VAL A 165 3.03 -0.97 -9.50
C VAL A 165 4.37 -1.68 -9.33
N PRO A 166 5.30 -1.56 -10.30
CA PRO A 166 6.63 -2.13 -10.16
C PRO A 166 7.41 -1.43 -9.05
N ALA A 167 8.42 -2.11 -8.51
CA ALA A 167 9.38 -1.50 -7.60
C ALA A 167 10.20 -0.41 -8.31
N GLY A 168 10.56 0.65 -7.60
CA GLY A 168 11.35 1.75 -8.15
C GLY A 168 11.08 3.11 -7.52
N MET A 169 11.71 4.13 -8.10
CA MET A 169 11.49 5.54 -7.76
C MET A 169 10.45 6.14 -8.70
N PHE A 170 9.45 6.79 -8.13
CA PHE A 170 8.39 7.42 -8.91
C PHE A 170 8.05 8.81 -8.39
N THR A 171 7.69 9.69 -9.31
CA THR A 171 7.07 10.98 -9.02
C THR A 171 5.57 10.86 -9.26
N VAL A 172 4.74 11.23 -8.30
CA VAL A 172 3.30 11.40 -8.52
C VAL A 172 3.08 12.75 -9.16
N VAL A 173 2.28 12.79 -10.23
CA VAL A 173 1.82 14.02 -10.87
C VAL A 173 0.31 14.13 -10.83
N ALA A 174 -0.15 15.37 -10.67
CA ALA A 174 -1.53 15.78 -10.68
C ALA A 174 -1.71 16.87 -11.76
N GLY A 175 -2.35 16.52 -12.87
CA GLY A 175 -2.23 17.31 -14.10
C GLY A 175 -0.76 17.45 -14.52
N ASP A 176 -0.28 18.69 -14.62
CA ASP A 176 1.11 19.01 -15.01
C ASP A 176 2.03 19.27 -13.81
N SER A 177 1.56 19.08 -12.57
CA SER A 177 2.32 19.38 -11.36
C SER A 177 2.78 18.12 -10.62
N ALA A 178 4.06 18.05 -10.27
CA ALA A 178 4.57 17.05 -9.35
C ALA A 178 4.05 17.31 -7.93
N VAL A 179 3.52 16.28 -7.27
CA VAL A 179 2.93 16.40 -5.92
C VAL A 179 3.67 15.59 -4.86
N ALA A 180 4.34 14.50 -5.23
CA ALA A 180 5.13 13.68 -4.31
C ALA A 180 6.17 12.85 -5.06
N THR A 181 7.20 12.36 -4.35
CA THR A 181 8.16 11.38 -4.85
C THR A 181 8.33 10.27 -3.82
N PHE A 182 8.40 9.03 -4.27
CA PHE A 182 8.47 7.88 -3.39
C PHE A 182 9.36 6.77 -3.97
N SER A 183 9.92 5.96 -3.07
CA SER A 183 10.66 4.72 -3.39
C SER A 183 9.79 3.55 -2.97
N LEU A 184 9.45 2.66 -3.91
CA LEU A 184 8.78 1.39 -3.59
C LEU A 184 9.79 0.26 -3.71
N GLU A 185 10.00 -0.44 -2.61
CA GLU A 185 10.67 -1.74 -2.61
C GLU A 185 9.74 -2.81 -3.21
N ALA A 186 10.32 -3.91 -3.68
CA ALA A 186 9.54 -5.02 -4.22
C ALA A 186 8.58 -5.59 -3.15
N GLY A 187 7.29 -5.71 -3.51
CA GLY A 187 6.24 -6.20 -2.62
C GLY A 187 5.88 -5.25 -1.46
N ALA A 188 6.35 -3.99 -1.49
CA ALA A 188 6.01 -3.03 -0.46
C ALA A 188 4.51 -2.64 -0.51
N GLU A 189 3.92 -2.43 0.65
CA GLU A 189 2.63 -1.76 0.81
C GLU A 189 2.89 -0.37 1.42
N ALA A 190 2.80 0.65 0.58
CA ALA A 190 3.04 2.04 0.99
C ALA A 190 1.71 2.79 1.16
N ASP A 191 1.63 3.58 2.22
CA ASP A 191 0.46 4.40 2.54
C ASP A 191 0.97 5.77 3.01
N THR A 192 0.69 6.81 2.24
CA THR A 192 1.22 8.15 2.52
C THR A 192 0.20 9.23 2.25
N LEU A 193 0.32 10.33 2.99
CA LEU A 193 -0.41 11.56 2.73
C LEU A 193 0.31 12.38 1.65
N VAL A 194 -0.45 12.91 0.70
CA VAL A 194 -0.02 13.90 -0.29
C VAL A 194 -0.71 15.21 0.06
N ASN A 195 0.09 16.21 0.45
CA ASN A 195 -0.44 17.52 0.81
C ASN A 195 -0.92 18.26 -0.46
N VAL A 196 -2.21 18.57 -0.49
CA VAL A 196 -2.85 19.43 -1.48
C VAL A 196 -3.02 20.81 -0.83
N PRO A 197 -2.27 21.83 -1.30
CA PRO A 197 -2.27 23.16 -0.66
C PRO A 197 -3.68 23.75 -0.52
N GLY A 198 -4.04 24.14 0.71
CA GLY A 198 -5.34 24.72 1.04
C GLY A 198 -6.51 23.74 1.03
N LYS A 199 -6.25 22.43 0.92
CA LYS A 199 -7.28 21.37 0.91
C LYS A 199 -7.00 20.24 1.87
N THR A 200 -5.74 19.88 2.07
CA THR A 200 -5.36 18.91 3.10
C THR A 200 -5.63 19.51 4.47
N LEU A 201 -6.52 18.85 5.22
CA LEU A 201 -6.87 19.22 6.58
C LEU A 201 -6.25 18.20 7.52
N GLU A 202 -5.38 18.67 8.41
CA GLU A 202 -4.75 17.87 9.44
C GLU A 202 -4.83 18.59 10.77
N PHE A 203 -5.23 17.86 11.80
CA PHE A 203 -5.23 18.32 13.17
C PHE A 203 -4.31 17.41 13.98
N VAL A 204 -3.17 17.97 14.42
CA VAL A 204 -2.28 17.28 15.36
C VAL A 204 -3.00 17.20 16.69
N PHE A 205 -3.53 16.02 17.02
CA PHE A 205 -4.22 15.78 18.28
C PHE A 205 -3.23 15.79 19.44
N GLU A 206 -2.09 15.14 19.27
CA GLU A 206 -1.04 15.04 20.27
C GLU A 206 0.30 14.67 19.63
N ASP A 207 1.37 15.39 19.97
CA ASP A 207 2.76 15.10 19.58
C ASP A 207 3.71 15.03 20.79
N PHE A 208 3.21 15.28 22.02
CA PHE A 208 3.93 15.23 23.28
C PHE A 208 5.17 16.14 23.40
N ASP A 209 5.45 16.98 22.40
CA ASP A 209 6.70 17.74 22.28
C ASP A 209 6.82 18.86 23.31
N ASP A 210 5.69 19.36 23.80
CA ASP A 210 5.65 20.32 24.90
C ASP A 210 5.80 19.68 26.29
N GLY A 211 5.76 18.35 26.37
CA GLY A 211 6.03 17.58 27.58
C GLY A 211 4.97 17.69 28.67
N ASP A 212 3.76 18.14 28.33
CA ASP A 212 2.64 18.19 29.26
C ASP A 212 1.68 16.99 29.09
N SER A 213 0.66 16.91 29.94
CA SER A 213 -0.33 15.83 29.90
C SER A 213 -1.60 16.18 29.13
N LEU A 214 -1.60 17.25 28.32
CA LEU A 214 -2.77 17.78 27.65
C LEU A 214 -2.64 17.59 26.13
N ASN A 215 -3.66 16.99 25.53
CA ASN A 215 -3.78 17.01 24.08
C ASN A 215 -4.08 18.43 23.55
N ASN A 216 -3.90 18.65 22.26
CA ASN A 216 -4.06 19.98 21.65
C ASN A 216 -5.50 20.51 21.69
N LEU A 217 -6.52 19.65 21.83
CA LEU A 217 -7.89 20.11 22.11
C LEU A 217 -8.02 20.62 23.54
N ALA A 218 -7.44 19.92 24.52
CA ALA A 218 -7.47 20.30 25.93
C ALA A 218 -6.79 21.66 26.22
N LYS A 219 -5.85 22.07 25.36
CA LYS A 219 -5.20 23.39 25.41
C LYS A 219 -6.13 24.53 24.99
N THR A 220 -7.07 24.24 24.09
CA THR A 220 -8.06 25.21 23.59
C THR A 220 -9.33 25.21 24.45
N TYR A 221 -9.81 24.02 24.81
CA TYR A 221 -10.99 23.79 25.62
C TYR A 221 -10.60 23.09 26.91
N LYS A 222 -10.89 23.71 28.07
CA LYS A 222 -10.56 23.11 29.36
C LYS A 222 -11.09 21.69 29.46
N ASN A 223 -10.19 20.77 29.76
CA ASN A 223 -10.49 19.37 29.84
C ASN A 223 -9.51 18.66 30.78
N TYR A 224 -9.84 17.44 31.17
CA TYR A 224 -8.95 16.47 31.79
C TYR A 224 -7.99 15.97 30.71
N GLY A 225 -6.69 16.05 30.98
CA GLY A 225 -5.66 15.55 30.08
C GLY A 225 -5.71 14.03 29.88
N TRP A 226 -4.57 13.43 29.64
CA TRP A 226 -4.45 11.99 29.55
C TRP A 226 -4.63 11.31 30.92
N TYR A 227 -5.41 10.24 30.96
CA TYR A 227 -5.60 9.36 32.10
C TYR A 227 -5.24 7.91 31.73
N TYR A 228 -4.94 7.10 32.74
CA TYR A 228 -4.54 5.72 32.55
C TYR A 228 -5.22 4.80 33.56
N ILE A 229 -5.66 3.63 33.11
CA ILE A 229 -6.40 2.64 33.89
C ILE A 229 -5.78 1.27 33.64
N ALA A 230 -5.67 0.46 34.69
CA ALA A 230 -5.35 -0.96 34.58
C ALA A 230 -6.58 -1.77 35.01
N SER A 231 -6.86 -2.87 34.31
CA SER A 231 -8.02 -3.72 34.55
C SER A 231 -7.62 -5.18 34.75
N GLY A 232 -8.39 -5.91 35.56
CA GLY A 232 -8.10 -7.29 35.93
C GLY A 232 -6.82 -7.41 36.76
N THR A 233 -5.87 -8.22 36.28
CA THR A 233 -4.56 -8.43 36.91
C THR A 233 -3.49 -7.43 36.44
N ALA A 234 -3.85 -6.52 35.54
CA ALA A 234 -2.87 -5.60 34.96
C ALA A 234 -2.39 -4.56 35.97
N THR A 235 -1.16 -4.10 35.79
CA THR A 235 -0.56 -2.99 36.53
C THR A 235 0.26 -2.09 35.61
N TRP A 236 0.29 -0.81 35.94
CA TRP A 236 1.16 0.16 35.26
C TRP A 236 2.54 0.17 35.91
N ILE A 237 3.58 0.00 35.10
CA ILE A 237 4.98 0.22 35.48
C ILE A 237 5.36 1.67 35.15
N LYS A 238 4.88 2.19 34.02
CA LYS A 238 5.05 3.56 33.56
C LYS A 238 3.83 3.97 32.71
N PRO A 239 3.12 5.06 33.01
CA PRO A 239 3.32 6.00 34.13
C PRO A 239 3.21 5.32 35.51
N ASP A 240 4.02 5.77 36.47
CA ASP A 240 3.98 5.29 37.86
C ASP A 240 3.35 6.34 38.80
N SER A 241 3.16 5.96 40.06
CA SER A 241 2.59 6.87 41.06
C SER A 241 3.49 8.05 41.45
N VAL A 242 4.77 8.02 41.06
CA VAL A 242 5.77 9.02 41.47
C VAL A 242 5.92 10.10 40.42
N GLY A 243 6.18 9.71 39.17
CA GLY A 243 6.31 10.59 38.01
C GLY A 243 4.98 10.93 37.36
N GLY A 244 3.91 10.16 37.62
CA GLY A 244 2.60 10.35 36.99
C GLY A 244 2.70 10.29 35.46
N PHE A 245 1.77 10.96 34.77
CA PHE A 245 1.75 10.99 33.31
C PHE A 245 2.99 11.69 32.72
N GLY A 246 3.43 12.81 33.30
CA GLY A 246 4.61 13.53 32.82
C GLY A 246 5.89 12.68 32.85
N GLY A 247 6.03 11.76 33.82
CA GLY A 247 7.13 10.80 33.86
C GLY A 247 7.08 9.74 32.76
N ALA A 248 5.94 9.57 32.08
CA ALA A 248 5.82 8.71 30.92
C ALA A 248 6.34 9.35 29.62
N ILE A 249 6.46 10.68 29.58
CA ILE A 249 6.95 11.42 28.42
C ILE A 249 8.48 11.47 28.45
N VAL A 250 9.11 11.02 27.38
CA VAL A 250 10.58 10.85 27.31
C VAL A 250 11.16 11.50 26.08
N ASP A 251 12.38 12.02 26.21
CA ASP A 251 13.13 12.56 25.09
C ASP A 251 13.61 11.42 24.16
N GLY A 252 13.45 11.61 22.86
CA GLY A 252 13.91 10.71 21.81
C GLY A 252 14.66 11.46 20.71
N ALA A 253 15.09 10.73 19.68
CA ALA A 253 15.82 11.32 18.56
C ALA A 253 14.97 12.27 17.67
N ARG A 254 13.64 12.23 17.82
CA ARG A 254 12.68 12.97 16.98
C ARG A 254 11.89 14.04 17.73
N GLY A 255 12.21 14.29 19.00
CA GLY A 255 11.34 15.04 19.91
C GLY A 255 11.01 14.21 21.12
N LYS A 256 9.97 14.59 21.85
CA LYS A 256 9.43 13.79 22.94
C LYS A 256 8.44 12.76 22.40
N HIS A 257 8.17 11.73 23.18
CA HIS A 257 7.12 10.76 22.90
C HIS A 257 6.60 10.17 24.20
N LEU A 258 5.41 9.56 24.15
CA LEU A 258 4.84 8.85 25.28
C LEU A 258 5.42 7.43 25.33
N SER A 259 5.94 7.02 26.49
CA SER A 259 6.53 5.70 26.71
C SER A 259 5.81 4.99 27.85
N LEU A 260 5.00 4.00 27.48
CA LEU A 260 4.16 3.22 28.37
C LEU A 260 4.80 1.86 28.67
N GLN A 261 4.79 1.44 29.93
CA GLN A 261 5.23 0.12 30.37
C GLN A 261 4.23 -0.47 31.34
N PHE A 262 3.94 -1.76 31.19
CA PHE A 262 2.88 -2.41 31.93
C PHE A 262 3.15 -3.91 32.09
N ASP A 263 2.53 -4.50 33.10
CA ASP A 263 2.42 -5.95 33.28
C ASP A 263 0.94 -6.31 33.25
N LEU A 264 0.53 -7.17 32.32
CA LEU A 264 -0.87 -7.54 32.13
C LEU A 264 -1.31 -8.70 33.04
N GLY A 265 -0.37 -9.43 33.63
CA GLY A 265 -0.65 -10.69 34.33
C GLY A 265 -1.35 -11.72 33.44
N ASP A 266 -2.24 -12.53 34.04
CA ASP A 266 -2.87 -13.67 33.36
C ASP A 266 -4.04 -13.29 32.44
N SER A 267 -4.75 -12.18 32.74
CA SER A 267 -5.96 -11.81 31.98
C SER A 267 -6.31 -10.31 32.05
N GLY A 268 -5.32 -9.44 32.24
CA GLY A 268 -5.52 -7.99 32.34
C GLY A 268 -5.37 -7.25 31.01
N TYR A 269 -5.76 -5.98 31.01
CA TYR A 269 -5.44 -5.02 29.96
C TYR A 269 -5.18 -3.66 30.58
N VAL A 270 -4.49 -2.80 29.84
CA VAL A 270 -4.31 -1.39 30.20
C VAL A 270 -4.99 -0.48 29.20
N LEU A 271 -5.45 0.68 29.67
CA LEU A 271 -6.13 1.71 28.89
C LEU A 271 -5.45 3.05 29.15
N LEU A 272 -5.05 3.71 28.06
CA LEU A 272 -4.72 5.13 28.03
C LEU A 272 -5.89 5.86 27.38
N GLY A 273 -6.41 6.91 28.00
CA GLY A 273 -7.54 7.64 27.45
C GLY A 273 -7.47 9.13 27.71
N THR A 274 -8.27 9.87 26.98
CA THR A 274 -8.52 11.28 27.25
C THR A 274 -9.94 11.62 26.84
N HIS A 275 -10.59 12.46 27.65
CA HIS A 275 -11.85 13.06 27.24
C HIS A 275 -11.54 14.05 26.10
N LEU A 276 -12.51 14.36 25.25
CA LEU A 276 -12.34 15.43 24.27
C LEU A 276 -12.85 16.78 24.80
N GLY A 277 -13.75 16.78 25.79
CA GLY A 277 -14.24 17.98 26.48
C GLY A 277 -14.63 17.72 27.93
N LEU A 278 -15.21 18.72 28.62
CA LEU A 278 -15.80 18.53 29.96
C LEU A 278 -16.87 17.43 29.93
N ASP A 279 -17.20 16.81 31.06
CA ASP A 279 -18.00 15.57 31.24
C ASP A 279 -19.29 15.37 30.38
N THR A 280 -19.78 16.39 29.67
CA THR A 280 -20.95 16.34 28.78
C THR A 280 -20.69 16.85 27.36
N GLY A 281 -19.47 17.28 27.05
CA GLY A 281 -19.05 17.79 25.74
C GLY A 281 -18.73 16.65 24.77
N TYR A 282 -19.13 16.83 23.53
CA TYR A 282 -18.82 15.95 22.43
C TYR A 282 -18.36 16.78 21.23
N TYR A 283 -17.70 16.11 20.29
CA TYR A 283 -17.16 16.73 19.10
C TYR A 283 -17.66 15.99 17.86
N ASP A 284 -17.94 16.77 16.83
CA ASP A 284 -18.22 16.23 15.51
C ASP A 284 -16.89 15.93 14.83
N LEU A 285 -16.61 14.65 14.65
CA LEU A 285 -15.45 14.15 13.92
C LEU A 285 -15.87 13.52 12.59
N SER A 286 -17.11 13.68 12.13
CA SER A 286 -17.63 12.99 10.93
C SER A 286 -16.87 13.24 9.63
N ALA A 287 -16.11 14.34 9.58
CA ALA A 287 -15.21 14.66 8.48
C ALA A 287 -13.87 13.87 8.48
N LEU A 288 -13.62 13.06 9.51
CA LEU A 288 -12.40 12.27 9.64
C LEU A 288 -12.25 11.29 8.46
N THR A 289 -11.12 11.39 7.77
CA THR A 289 -10.75 10.51 6.65
C THR A 289 -9.75 9.45 7.09
N ALA A 290 -8.90 9.77 8.06
CA ALA A 290 -8.00 8.82 8.70
C ALA A 290 -7.52 9.35 10.07
N ILE A 291 -7.00 8.44 10.89
CA ILE A 291 -6.22 8.72 12.10
C ILE A 291 -4.83 8.14 11.86
N ARG A 292 -3.80 8.98 11.97
CA ARG A 292 -2.41 8.54 11.94
C ARG A 292 -1.84 8.55 13.34
N MET A 293 -1.01 7.57 13.65
CA MET A 293 -0.18 7.59 14.85
C MET A 293 1.13 6.86 14.62
N LYS A 294 2.23 7.39 15.14
CA LYS A 294 3.52 6.69 15.17
C LYS A 294 3.58 5.83 16.42
N VAL A 295 3.94 4.57 16.23
CA VAL A 295 3.96 3.57 17.30
C VAL A 295 5.18 2.68 17.19
N ARG A 296 5.76 2.32 18.34
CA ARG A 296 6.56 1.11 18.51
C ARG A 296 6.18 0.39 19.78
N GLY A 297 6.37 -0.92 19.84
CA GLY A 297 5.93 -1.73 20.97
C GLY A 297 6.14 -3.21 20.73
N ASP A 298 5.75 -4.02 21.70
CA ASP A 298 5.72 -5.49 21.60
C ASP A 298 4.31 -6.05 21.84
N CYS A 299 3.28 -5.23 21.64
CA CYS A 299 1.90 -5.54 21.97
C CYS A 299 0.93 -5.45 20.79
N ASP A 300 -0.19 -6.13 20.94
CA ASP A 300 -1.43 -5.83 20.25
C ASP A 300 -2.12 -4.69 20.99
N PHE A 301 -2.50 -3.68 20.23
CA PHE A 301 -3.19 -2.51 20.74
C PHE A 301 -4.41 -2.17 19.89
N SER A 302 -5.29 -1.37 20.47
CA SER A 302 -6.46 -0.86 19.77
C SER A 302 -6.58 0.63 19.98
N PHE A 303 -6.87 1.38 18.91
CA PHE A 303 -7.27 2.78 19.00
C PHE A 303 -8.79 2.85 18.91
N ALA A 304 -9.42 3.67 19.74
CA ALA A 304 -10.86 3.83 19.77
C ALA A 304 -11.27 5.30 19.86
N LEU A 305 -12.31 5.64 19.10
CA LEU A 305 -13.11 6.84 19.29
C LEU A 305 -14.44 6.41 19.92
N GLU A 306 -14.75 6.98 21.08
CA GLU A 306 -15.91 6.56 21.87
C GLU A 306 -16.96 7.67 21.94
N HIS A 307 -18.21 7.24 21.86
CA HIS A 307 -19.38 8.07 21.99
C HIS A 307 -19.47 8.66 23.41
N TYR A 308 -19.97 9.89 23.56
CA TYR A 308 -20.03 10.53 24.89
C TYR A 308 -21.09 9.93 25.85
N LYS A 309 -22.19 9.39 25.31
CA LYS A 309 -23.27 8.76 26.11
C LYS A 309 -22.83 7.40 26.68
N ASP A 310 -22.88 7.30 28.01
CA ASP A 310 -22.69 6.05 28.76
C ASP A 310 -23.89 5.09 28.55
N LEU A 311 -23.58 3.81 28.35
CA LEU A 311 -24.51 2.69 28.26
C LEU A 311 -24.76 2.02 29.63
N GLY A 312 -24.02 2.43 30.66
CA GLY A 312 -23.99 1.86 32.00
C GLY A 312 -22.63 1.20 32.31
N ASP A 313 -22.24 1.24 33.58
CA ASP A 313 -20.97 0.70 34.08
C ASP A 313 -19.73 1.28 33.36
N ASN A 314 -19.77 2.57 32.98
CA ASN A 314 -18.72 3.26 32.22
C ASN A 314 -18.41 2.59 30.87
N ASN A 315 -19.45 2.11 30.18
CA ASN A 315 -19.31 1.53 28.85
C ASN A 315 -19.85 2.48 27.80
N PHE A 316 -19.11 2.68 26.73
CA PHE A 316 -19.49 3.58 25.64
C PHE A 316 -19.50 2.81 24.32
N GLN A 317 -20.42 3.19 23.43
CA GLN A 317 -20.31 2.76 22.04
C GLN A 317 -19.01 3.29 21.45
N LYS A 318 -18.28 2.46 20.72
CA LYS A 318 -16.99 2.87 20.16
C LYS A 318 -16.76 2.37 18.75
N SER A 319 -16.11 3.21 17.94
CA SER A 319 -15.45 2.79 16.72
C SER A 319 -14.02 2.45 17.09
N LEU A 320 -13.55 1.27 16.68
CA LEU A 320 -12.31 0.70 17.19
C LEU A 320 -11.54 0.01 16.08
N TRP A 321 -10.23 0.24 16.08
CA TRP A 321 -9.28 -0.34 15.14
C TRP A 321 -8.19 -1.08 15.90
N HIS A 322 -7.83 -2.26 15.41
CA HIS A 322 -6.81 -3.12 16.01
C HIS A 322 -5.52 -3.07 15.19
N ALA A 323 -4.38 -3.08 15.88
CA ALA A 323 -3.06 -3.14 15.29
C ALA A 323 -2.09 -3.94 16.18
N THR A 324 -1.03 -4.46 15.56
CA THR A 324 0.07 -5.11 16.27
C THR A 324 1.31 -4.25 16.09
N ALA A 325 1.88 -3.79 17.20
CA ALA A 325 3.08 -2.98 17.21
C ALA A 325 4.34 -3.82 16.89
N ASP A 326 5.37 -3.16 16.39
CA ASP A 326 6.71 -3.71 16.23
C ASP A 326 7.69 -2.86 17.05
N THR A 327 8.82 -3.44 17.42
CA THR A 327 9.92 -2.76 18.10
C THR A 327 10.51 -1.61 17.29
N ALA A 328 10.32 -1.61 15.97
CA ALA A 328 10.63 -0.48 15.09
C ALA A 328 9.46 0.51 15.02
N TRP A 329 9.76 1.81 15.03
CA TRP A 329 8.78 2.88 14.80
C TRP A 329 8.11 2.71 13.44
N LYS A 330 6.79 2.62 13.45
CA LYS A 330 5.94 2.58 12.26
C LYS A 330 4.79 3.56 12.41
N GLU A 331 4.34 4.12 11.30
CA GLU A 331 3.09 4.86 11.27
C GLU A 331 1.94 3.88 11.03
N PHE A 332 0.89 3.99 11.84
CA PHE A 332 -0.36 3.27 11.69
C PHE A 332 -1.43 4.24 11.19
N VAL A 333 -2.21 3.80 10.20
CA VAL A 333 -3.28 4.59 9.58
C VAL A 333 -4.61 3.88 9.79
N PHE A 334 -5.43 4.40 10.70
CA PHE A 334 -6.77 3.88 10.95
C PHE A 334 -7.79 4.64 10.11
N ARG A 335 -8.61 3.89 9.35
CA ARG A 335 -9.57 4.46 8.41
C ARG A 335 -10.99 4.27 8.91
N PRO A 336 -11.75 5.35 9.10
CA PRO A 336 -13.18 5.28 9.33
C PRO A 336 -13.91 4.45 8.28
N GLY A 337 -14.82 3.58 8.73
CA GLY A 337 -15.58 2.65 7.88
C GLY A 337 -14.82 1.38 7.47
N ARG A 338 -13.56 1.22 7.89
CA ARG A 338 -12.78 -0.03 7.72
C ARG A 338 -12.58 -0.78 9.03
N GLU A 339 -13.38 -0.49 10.05
CA GLU A 339 -13.34 -1.21 11.33
C GLU A 339 -13.77 -2.67 11.15
N LYS A 340 -13.12 -3.59 11.87
CA LYS A 340 -13.59 -4.97 12.01
C LYS A 340 -14.50 -5.04 13.23
N LEU A 341 -15.81 -5.08 13.01
CA LEU A 341 -16.78 -5.04 14.10
C LEU A 341 -16.73 -6.30 14.98
N ASN A 342 -16.61 -6.09 16.28
CA ASN A 342 -16.82 -7.09 17.30
C ASN A 342 -17.91 -6.65 18.28
N ALA A 343 -19.09 -7.25 18.15
CA ALA A 343 -20.24 -6.92 18.99
C ALA A 343 -20.02 -7.22 20.48
N SER A 344 -19.04 -8.05 20.86
CA SER A 344 -18.78 -8.38 22.26
C SER A 344 -18.12 -7.26 23.08
N VAL A 345 -17.74 -6.14 22.45
CA VAL A 345 -17.04 -5.02 23.09
C VAL A 345 -17.69 -3.66 22.80
N TYR A 346 -19.02 -3.64 22.60
CA TYR A 346 -19.81 -2.44 22.30
C TYR A 346 -19.33 -1.66 21.05
N GLN A 347 -18.65 -2.36 20.14
CA GLN A 347 -18.15 -1.77 18.92
C GLN A 347 -19.28 -1.54 17.93
N VAL A 348 -19.29 -0.35 17.32
CA VAL A 348 -20.26 0.07 16.31
C VAL A 348 -19.51 0.61 15.10
N GLU A 349 -20.20 0.64 13.95
CA GLU A 349 -19.66 1.32 12.76
C GLU A 349 -19.43 2.81 13.05
N TRP A 350 -18.34 3.36 12.53
CA TRP A 350 -17.97 4.76 12.70
C TRP A 350 -19.14 5.73 12.46
N LYS A 351 -19.84 5.57 11.34
CA LYS A 351 -20.93 6.44 10.90
C LYS A 351 -22.06 6.59 11.93
N ASN A 352 -22.17 5.67 12.89
CA ASN A 352 -23.22 5.69 13.91
C ASN A 352 -22.88 6.63 15.08
N ILE A 353 -21.60 6.94 15.29
CA ILE A 353 -21.15 7.75 16.45
C ILE A 353 -20.34 8.99 16.05
N ALA A 354 -20.00 9.14 14.76
CA ALA A 354 -19.05 10.12 14.25
C ALA A 354 -19.31 11.58 14.64
N HIS A 355 -20.57 11.95 14.88
CA HIS A 355 -21.00 13.32 15.23
C HIS A 355 -20.94 13.63 16.74
N GLU A 356 -20.76 12.60 17.58
CA GLU A 356 -20.96 12.69 19.03
C GLU A 356 -19.81 11.99 19.80
N ILE A 357 -18.56 12.30 19.43
CA ILE A 357 -17.36 11.69 20.04
C ILE A 357 -16.98 12.42 21.33
N GLY A 358 -16.91 11.68 22.44
CA GLY A 358 -16.53 12.19 23.75
C GLY A 358 -15.12 11.78 24.20
N PHE A 359 -14.57 10.70 23.65
CA PHE A 359 -13.32 10.11 24.14
C PHE A 359 -12.42 9.59 23.03
N VAL A 360 -11.12 9.69 23.28
CA VAL A 360 -10.07 8.91 22.60
C VAL A 360 -9.53 7.90 23.60
N SER A 361 -9.44 6.64 23.21
CA SER A 361 -8.89 5.58 24.05
C SER A 361 -7.95 4.65 23.28
N ILE A 362 -6.89 4.21 23.94
CA ILE A 362 -5.90 3.27 23.44
C ILE A 362 -5.82 2.11 24.43
N PHE A 363 -6.09 0.91 23.96
CA PHE A 363 -6.10 -0.32 24.75
C PHE A 363 -4.88 -1.17 24.39
N ALA A 364 -4.19 -1.75 25.37
CA ALA A 364 -3.18 -2.78 25.14
C ALA A 364 -3.54 -4.04 25.94
N SER A 365 -3.62 -5.18 25.25
CA SER A 365 -4.07 -6.47 25.81
C SER A 365 -3.07 -7.60 25.62
N SER A 366 -1.89 -7.32 25.08
CA SER A 366 -0.72 -8.21 25.07
C SER A 366 0.57 -7.40 25.24
N GLY A 367 1.72 -8.05 25.25
CA GLY A 367 3.03 -7.39 25.37
C GLY A 367 3.32 -6.76 26.74
N SER A 368 4.28 -5.86 26.76
CA SER A 368 4.82 -5.23 27.98
C SER A 368 5.09 -3.72 27.85
N PHE A 369 5.17 -3.21 26.63
CA PHE A 369 5.35 -1.77 26.41
C PHE A 369 4.73 -1.29 25.09
N LEU A 370 4.38 -0.01 25.09
CA LEU A 370 3.86 0.70 23.92
C LEU A 370 4.36 2.13 23.96
N GLU A 371 4.92 2.60 22.85
CA GLU A 371 5.36 3.97 22.72
C GLU A 371 4.64 4.62 21.56
N ILE A 372 4.18 5.85 21.81
CA ILE A 372 3.24 6.56 20.94
C ILE A 372 3.77 7.96 20.71
N ASP A 373 3.67 8.40 19.47
CA ASP A 373 4.04 9.73 19.02
C ASP A 373 3.11 10.17 17.86
N GLU A 374 3.02 11.47 17.64
CA GLU A 374 2.27 12.12 16.54
C GLU A 374 0.90 11.49 16.22
N ILE A 375 -0.08 11.64 17.11
CA ILE A 375 -1.48 11.34 16.83
C ILE A 375 -2.06 12.47 15.99
N VAL A 376 -2.46 12.19 14.75
CA VAL A 376 -3.00 13.17 13.80
C VAL A 376 -4.34 12.72 13.26
N PHE A 377 -5.31 13.63 13.24
CA PHE A 377 -6.61 13.46 12.61
C PHE A 377 -6.60 14.11 11.23
N GLU A 378 -6.95 13.35 10.19
CA GLU A 378 -7.00 13.83 8.81
C GLU A 378 -8.43 14.11 8.38
N GLY A 379 -8.63 15.13 7.55
CA GLY A 379 -9.95 15.63 7.17
C GLY A 379 -10.53 16.63 8.17
N ILE A 380 -9.76 17.02 9.18
CA ILE A 380 -10.20 17.98 10.20
C ILE A 380 -9.04 18.94 10.45
N ASP A 381 -9.28 20.25 10.36
CA ASP A 381 -8.29 21.30 10.67
C ASP A 381 -8.58 22.02 11.98
N SER A 382 -9.82 21.91 12.44
CA SER A 382 -10.33 22.43 13.69
C SER A 382 -11.47 21.53 14.15
N VAL A 383 -11.57 21.31 15.46
CA VAL A 383 -12.65 20.50 16.01
C VAL A 383 -13.69 21.45 16.58
N GLU A 384 -14.83 21.57 15.90
CA GLU A 384 -15.91 22.44 16.34
C GLU A 384 -16.59 21.85 17.59
N VAL A 385 -16.74 22.68 18.63
CA VAL A 385 -17.65 22.37 19.74
C VAL A 385 -19.06 22.80 19.29
N PRO A 386 -20.04 21.89 19.25
CA PRO A 386 -21.42 22.25 18.98
C PRO A 386 -21.86 23.36 19.94
N ALA A 387 -22.56 24.38 19.42
CA ALA A 387 -23.15 25.40 20.27
C ALA A 387 -24.11 24.73 21.28
N PRO A 388 -24.11 25.16 22.56
CA PRO A 388 -24.85 24.51 23.63
C PRO A 388 -26.37 24.46 23.43
#